data_AF-A0A809QEY9-F1
#
_entry.id   AF-A0A809QEY9-F1
#
_cell.length_a   1.000
_cell.length_b   1.000
_cell.length_c   1.000
_cell.angle_alpha   90.00
_cell.angle_beta   90.00
_cell.angle_gamma   90.00
#
_symmetry.space_group_name_H-M   'P 1'
#
loop_
_entity.id
_entity.type
_entity.pdbx_description
1 polymer ?
#
loop_
_entity_poly.entity_id
_entity_poly.type
_entity_poly.pdbx_seq_one_letter_code
_entity_poly.pdbx_strand_id
1 'polypeptide(L)'
;MQLELDRLIAQFSDGIAETYSENPARIVYGNLFGDHQHDAVVLFNLEGYGGGNHHAEFIAFFTEQEQFDVADMHTRPYLLVAVTKLGERGWRSFDFNSASIKQKSVTLNGKEMTSGDAMCCPSLTITRSFGVDEFDHIIESKDGKMKRRAARP
;
A
#
# COMPACT_ATOMS: atom_id res chain seq x y z
N MET A 1 -14.61 -1.63 0.11
CA MET A 1 -13.23 -1.29 0.51
C MET A 1 -13.07 -0.75 1.91
N GLN A 2 -13.92 0.17 2.41
CA GLN A 2 -13.75 0.71 3.77
C GLN A 2 -13.64 -0.39 4.84
N LEU A 3 -14.54 -1.38 4.80
CA LEU A 3 -14.49 -2.53 5.71
C LEU A 3 -13.18 -3.34 5.62
N GLU A 4 -12.57 -3.45 4.44
CA GLU A 4 -11.29 -4.16 4.29
C GLU A 4 -10.11 -3.33 4.83
N LEU A 5 -10.16 -2.01 4.66
CA LEU A 5 -9.21 -1.10 5.30
C LEU A 5 -9.30 -1.21 6.83
N ASP A 6 -10.51 -1.19 7.40
CA ASP A 6 -10.72 -1.31 8.84
C ASP A 6 -10.17 -2.64 9.38
N ARG A 7 -10.34 -3.73 8.62
CA ARG A 7 -9.76 -5.04 8.95
C ARG A 7 -8.23 -5.05 8.87
N LEU A 8 -7.64 -4.40 7.87
CA LEU A 8 -6.18 -4.27 7.78
C LEU A 8 -5.64 -3.48 8.96
N ILE A 9 -6.27 -2.35 9.33
CA ILE A 9 -5.91 -1.56 10.51
C ILE A 9 -5.95 -2.44 11.77
N ALA A 10 -7.04 -3.18 11.97
CA ALA A 10 -7.19 -4.06 13.13
C ALA A 10 -6.13 -5.18 13.16
N GLN A 11 -5.75 -5.72 12.00
CA GLN A 11 -4.78 -6.82 11.89
C GLN A 11 -3.33 -6.37 12.10
N PHE A 12 -2.99 -5.14 11.71
CA PHE A 12 -1.64 -4.59 11.78
C PHE A 12 -1.37 -3.74 13.03
N SER A 13 -2.42 -3.33 13.75
CA SER A 13 -2.30 -2.70 15.06
C SER A 13 -1.82 -3.70 16.12
N ASP A 14 -1.11 -3.20 17.13
CA ASP A 14 -0.78 -3.94 18.36
C ASP A 14 -1.86 -3.80 19.44
N GLY A 15 -3.02 -3.21 19.09
CA GLY A 15 -4.11 -2.89 20.00
C GLY A 15 -3.97 -1.54 20.71
N ILE A 16 -2.85 -0.84 20.49
CA ILE A 16 -2.58 0.51 21.00
C ILE A 16 -2.45 1.49 19.84
N ALA A 17 -1.77 1.09 18.76
CA ALA A 17 -1.54 1.93 17.60
C ALA A 17 -2.85 2.32 16.89
N GLU A 18 -2.93 3.60 16.53
CA GLU A 18 -4.09 4.22 15.88
C GLU A 18 -3.71 4.76 14.49
N THR A 19 -4.71 5.11 13.67
CA THR A 19 -4.45 5.71 12.36
C THR A 19 -3.86 7.11 12.51
N TYR A 20 -2.77 7.39 11.78
CA TYR A 20 -2.09 8.67 11.85
C TYR A 20 -2.85 9.74 11.05
N SER A 21 -3.19 10.85 11.70
CA SER A 21 -4.09 11.86 11.14
C SER A 21 -3.45 12.77 10.09
N GLU A 22 -2.13 12.97 10.11
CA GLU A 22 -1.44 13.87 9.18
C GLU A 22 -1.31 13.29 7.76
N ASN A 23 -1.40 11.97 7.60
CA ASN A 23 -1.36 11.30 6.30
C ASN A 23 -2.52 10.28 6.22
N PRO A 24 -3.77 10.75 6.07
CA PRO A 24 -4.95 9.91 6.22
C PRO A 24 -4.94 8.75 5.21
N ALA A 25 -5.46 7.60 5.64
CA ALA A 25 -5.58 6.43 4.79
C ALA A 25 -6.32 6.75 3.48
N ARG A 26 -5.88 6.15 2.38
CA ARG A 26 -6.40 6.41 1.03
C ARG A 26 -6.66 5.11 0.29
N ILE A 27 -7.80 5.06 -0.39
CA ILE A 27 -8.15 3.99 -1.32
C ILE A 27 -8.10 4.57 -2.73
N VAL A 28 -7.36 3.90 -3.62
CA VAL A 28 -7.23 4.28 -5.02
C VAL A 28 -7.69 3.13 -5.89
N TYR A 29 -8.57 3.42 -6.84
CA TYR A 29 -9.11 2.41 -7.76
C TYR A 29 -8.49 2.53 -9.14
N GLY A 30 -8.33 1.41 -9.83
CA GLY A 30 -7.88 1.36 -11.22
C GLY A 30 -7.55 -0.06 -11.68
N ASN A 31 -7.19 -0.22 -12.95
CA ASN A 31 -6.78 -1.53 -13.48
C ASN A 31 -5.34 -1.86 -13.04
N LEU A 32 -5.20 -2.90 -12.21
CA LEU A 32 -3.93 -3.43 -11.74
C LEU A 32 -3.74 -4.88 -12.20
N PHE A 33 -4.82 -5.65 -12.20
CA PHE A 33 -4.86 -7.07 -12.45
C PHE A 33 -5.81 -7.40 -13.61
N GLY A 34 -5.33 -8.21 -14.56
CA GLY A 34 -6.16 -8.73 -15.66
C GLY A 34 -7.03 -7.67 -16.37
N ASP A 35 -8.31 -8.02 -16.54
CA ASP A 35 -9.32 -7.22 -17.24
C ASP A 35 -10.24 -6.42 -16.29
N HIS A 36 -10.08 -6.60 -14.97
CA HIS A 36 -10.86 -5.88 -13.97
C HIS A 36 -10.57 -4.37 -14.04
N GLN A 37 -11.60 -3.55 -14.01
CA GLN A 37 -11.46 -2.10 -14.16
C GLN A 37 -11.40 -1.38 -12.80
N HIS A 38 -11.78 -2.05 -11.71
CA HIS A 38 -11.90 -1.45 -10.39
C HIS A 38 -11.11 -2.20 -9.30
N ASP A 39 -9.92 -2.71 -9.62
CA ASP A 39 -9.00 -3.15 -8.56
C ASP A 39 -8.68 -1.99 -7.61
N ALA A 40 -8.26 -2.30 -6.39
CA ALA A 40 -8.06 -1.29 -5.36
C ALA A 40 -6.66 -1.39 -4.74
N VAL A 41 -6.09 -0.23 -4.46
CA VAL A 41 -4.90 -0.08 -3.62
C VAL A 41 -5.26 0.72 -2.39
N VAL A 42 -4.89 0.18 -1.25
CA VAL A 42 -5.10 0.79 0.06
C VAL A 42 -3.75 1.23 0.59
N LEU A 43 -3.64 2.53 0.88
CA LEU A 43 -2.53 3.14 1.59
C LEU A 43 -3.02 3.49 2.98
N PHE A 44 -2.33 3.01 3.99
CA PHE A 44 -2.71 3.27 5.38
C PHE A 44 -1.48 3.33 6.25
N ASN A 45 -1.63 3.89 7.44
CA ASN A 45 -0.55 3.98 8.41
C ASN A 45 -1.11 3.78 9.81
N LEU A 46 -0.19 3.47 10.71
CA LEU A 46 -0.45 3.33 12.13
C LEU A 46 0.68 4.04 12.88
N GLU A 47 0.31 4.83 13.89
CA GLU A 47 1.22 5.47 14.83
C GLU A 47 0.87 5.01 16.25
N GLY A 48 1.84 5.02 17.16
CA GLY A 48 1.56 4.78 18.57
C GLY A 48 1.93 3.38 19.06
N TYR A 49 2.66 2.60 18.27
CA TYR A 49 3.07 1.25 18.65
C TYR A 49 3.74 1.24 20.03
N GLY A 50 3.25 0.38 20.93
CA GLY A 50 3.70 0.29 22.32
C GLY A 50 3.52 1.57 23.14
N GLY A 51 2.66 2.52 22.70
CA GLY A 51 2.51 3.85 23.30
C GLY A 51 3.63 4.84 22.93
N GLY A 52 4.46 4.51 21.95
CA GLY A 52 5.57 5.35 21.48
C GLY A 52 5.16 6.34 20.38
N ASN A 53 6.14 7.05 19.84
CA ASN A 53 5.97 7.95 18.68
C ASN A 53 6.49 7.32 17.37
N HIS A 54 6.43 5.99 17.31
CA HIS A 54 6.76 5.22 16.12
C HIS A 54 5.53 5.16 15.21
N HIS A 55 5.75 5.32 13.90
CA HIS A 55 4.73 5.09 12.89
C HIS A 55 5.27 4.19 11.78
N ALA A 56 4.35 3.46 11.17
CA ALA A 56 4.59 2.63 10.00
C ALA A 56 3.52 2.91 8.94
N GLU A 57 3.95 2.97 7.68
CA GLU A 57 3.11 3.13 6.50
C GLU A 57 3.05 1.81 5.75
N PHE A 58 1.91 1.52 5.13
CA PHE A 58 1.65 0.26 4.44
C PHE A 58 0.94 0.50 3.10
N ILE A 59 1.17 -0.43 2.17
CA ILE A 59 0.46 -0.52 0.90
C ILE A 59 -0.12 -1.93 0.76
N ALA A 60 -1.40 -2.01 0.43
CA ALA A 60 -2.11 -3.27 0.18
C ALA A 60 -2.80 -3.22 -1.19
N PHE A 61 -2.67 -4.29 -1.96
CA PHE A 61 -3.28 -4.47 -3.26
C PHE A 61 -4.44 -5.45 -3.16
N PHE A 62 -5.56 -5.08 -3.75
CA PHE A 62 -6.76 -5.88 -3.81
C PHE A 62 -7.20 -6.04 -5.25
N THR A 63 -7.67 -7.23 -5.61
CA THR A 63 -8.36 -7.45 -6.88
C THR A 63 -9.88 -7.43 -6.66
N GLU A 64 -10.59 -6.82 -7.59
CA GLU A 64 -12.04 -6.93 -7.68
C GLU A 64 -12.41 -8.37 -8.05
N GLN A 65 -13.45 -8.93 -7.43
CA GLN A 65 -13.96 -10.26 -7.79
C GLN A 65 -15.47 -10.26 -7.96
N GLU A 66 -15.96 -11.20 -8.75
CA GLU A 66 -17.40 -11.41 -8.94
C GLU A 66 -18.05 -11.79 -7.60
N GLN A 67 -19.17 -11.14 -7.32
CA GLN A 67 -19.95 -11.41 -6.12
C GLN A 67 -20.96 -12.52 -6.41
N PHE A 68 -21.04 -13.50 -5.52
CA PHE A 68 -21.99 -14.59 -5.60
C PHE A 68 -22.45 -15.03 -4.22
N ASP A 69 -23.65 -15.61 -4.20
CA ASP A 69 -24.32 -16.05 -2.99
C ASP A 69 -24.30 -17.58 -2.92
N VAL A 70 -23.78 -18.13 -1.83
CA VAL A 70 -23.74 -19.58 -1.60
C VAL A 70 -24.20 -19.86 -0.18
N ALA A 71 -25.32 -20.58 -0.04
CA ALA A 71 -25.87 -21.00 1.25
C ALA A 71 -25.93 -19.85 2.29
N ASP A 72 -26.60 -18.75 1.92
CA ASP A 72 -26.74 -17.53 2.72
C ASP A 72 -25.43 -16.79 3.07
N MET A 73 -24.31 -17.15 2.41
CA MET A 73 -23.05 -16.44 2.49
C MET A 73 -22.81 -15.63 1.21
N HIS A 74 -22.44 -14.36 1.38
CA HIS A 74 -22.10 -13.45 0.29
C HIS A 74 -20.57 -13.35 0.16
N THR A 75 -20.05 -13.51 -1.05
CA THR A 75 -18.62 -13.23 -1.26
C THR A 75 -18.31 -11.75 -1.13
N ARG A 76 -17.09 -11.48 -0.62
CA ARG A 76 -16.58 -10.12 -0.49
C ARG A 76 -16.24 -9.58 -1.89
N PRO A 77 -16.52 -8.31 -2.20
CA PRO A 77 -16.24 -7.74 -3.52
C PRO A 77 -14.74 -7.61 -3.84
N TYR A 78 -13.87 -7.72 -2.84
CA TYR A 78 -12.42 -7.57 -2.99
C TYR A 78 -11.67 -8.67 -2.25
N LEU A 79 -10.62 -9.16 -2.89
CA LEU A 79 -9.67 -10.12 -2.32
C LEU A 79 -8.32 -9.43 -2.11
N LEU A 80 -7.72 -9.57 -0.92
CA LEU A 80 -6.37 -9.10 -0.66
C LEU A 80 -5.39 -9.97 -1.45
N VAL A 81 -4.60 -9.34 -2.32
CA VAL A 81 -3.57 -10.01 -3.13
C VAL A 81 -2.24 -9.97 -2.40
N ALA A 82 -1.80 -8.76 -2.02
CA ALA A 82 -0.51 -8.57 -1.38
C ALA A 82 -0.53 -7.34 -0.46
N VAL A 83 0.29 -7.36 0.59
CA VAL A 83 0.49 -6.22 1.49
C VAL A 83 1.94 -6.16 1.94
N THR A 84 2.49 -4.95 2.04
CA THR A 84 3.84 -4.75 2.57
C THR A 84 3.97 -3.42 3.30
N LYS A 85 4.99 -3.33 4.15
CA LYS A 85 5.40 -2.09 4.79
C LYS A 85 6.03 -1.18 3.74
N LEU A 86 5.47 0.01 3.61
CA LEU A 86 5.87 1.03 2.64
C LEU A 86 6.96 1.94 3.20
N GLY A 87 6.83 2.32 4.48
CA GLY A 87 7.71 3.28 5.15
C GLY A 87 7.58 3.23 6.66
N GLU A 88 8.46 3.96 7.34
CA GLU A 88 8.42 4.17 8.78
C GLU A 88 9.33 5.32 9.19
N ARG A 89 9.13 5.76 10.44
CA ARG A 89 10.03 6.69 11.11
C ARG A 89 11.49 6.23 11.01
N GLY A 90 12.36 7.13 10.56
CA GLY A 90 13.80 6.85 10.42
C GLY A 90 14.17 6.12 9.13
N TRP A 91 13.23 5.87 8.22
CA TRP A 91 13.51 5.30 6.91
C TRP A 91 13.00 6.19 5.78
N ARG A 92 11.69 6.20 5.54
CA ARG A 92 11.04 6.93 4.45
C ARG A 92 9.55 7.08 4.74
N SER A 93 8.94 8.09 4.11
CA SER A 93 7.51 8.35 4.17
C SER A 93 6.98 8.74 2.78
N PHE A 94 5.70 8.45 2.52
CA PHE A 94 5.06 8.75 1.25
C PHE A 94 3.83 9.63 1.43
N ASP A 95 3.64 10.59 0.52
CA ASP A 95 2.40 11.35 0.43
C ASP A 95 1.34 10.49 -0.23
N PHE A 96 0.37 10.00 0.54
CA PHE A 96 -0.69 9.15 0.00
C PHE A 96 -1.54 9.90 -1.04
N ASN A 97 -1.63 11.23 -0.99
CA ASN A 97 -2.39 11.98 -1.97
C ASN A 97 -1.76 11.99 -3.37
N SER A 98 -0.46 11.71 -3.46
CA SER A 98 0.26 11.59 -4.73
C SER A 98 -0.02 10.30 -5.49
N ALA A 99 -0.73 9.35 -4.87
CA ALA A 99 -0.97 8.02 -5.42
C ALA A 99 -1.65 8.07 -6.79
N SER A 100 -1.01 7.45 -7.79
CA SER A 100 -1.53 7.36 -9.15
C SER A 100 -1.28 5.98 -9.74
N ILE A 101 -2.33 5.32 -10.23
CA ILE A 101 -2.22 4.04 -10.92
C ILE A 101 -1.86 4.27 -12.39
N LYS A 102 -0.75 3.71 -12.84
CA LYS A 102 -0.30 3.69 -14.24
C LYS A 102 0.39 2.36 -14.55
N GLN A 103 0.08 1.78 -15.72
CA GLN A 103 0.77 0.59 -16.24
C GLN A 103 0.82 -0.58 -15.22
N LYS A 104 -0.31 -0.89 -14.55
CA LYS A 104 -0.41 -1.95 -13.53
C LYS A 104 0.48 -1.73 -12.30
N SER A 105 0.78 -0.47 -11.98
CA SER A 105 1.55 -0.09 -10.82
C SER A 105 1.00 1.19 -10.19
N VAL A 106 1.23 1.37 -8.90
CA VAL A 106 0.91 2.58 -8.14
C VAL A 106 2.19 3.38 -7.99
N THR A 107 2.20 4.61 -8.50
CA THR A 107 3.29 5.56 -8.28
C THR A 107 2.96 6.47 -7.10
N LEU A 108 3.95 6.68 -6.23
CA LEU A 108 3.89 7.55 -5.06
C LEU A 108 5.10 8.48 -5.05
N ASN A 109 4.88 9.70 -4.58
CA ASN A 109 5.92 10.63 -4.17
C ASN A 109 6.12 10.53 -2.66
N GLY A 110 7.35 10.73 -2.22
CA GLY A 110 7.71 10.62 -0.82
C GLY A 110 9.06 11.25 -0.52
N LYS A 111 9.55 10.98 0.68
CA LYS A 111 10.88 11.37 1.14
C LYS A 111 11.59 10.20 1.80
N GLU A 112 12.90 10.11 1.62
CA GLU A 112 13.77 9.11 2.20
C GLU A 112 14.86 9.78 3.05
N MET A 113 15.30 9.09 4.10
CA MET A 113 16.34 9.57 4.99
C MET A 113 17.70 9.61 4.29
N THR A 114 18.46 10.65 4.59
CA THR A 114 19.88 10.77 4.24
C THR A 114 20.74 10.79 5.50
N SER A 115 22.06 10.67 5.35
CA SER A 115 23.00 10.68 6.48
C SER A 115 23.01 12.00 7.27
N GLY A 116 22.47 13.09 6.71
CA GLY A 116 22.38 14.39 7.38
C GLY A 116 21.05 14.63 8.09
N ASP A 117 20.07 13.73 7.94
CA ASP A 117 18.72 13.95 8.44
C ASP A 117 18.59 13.55 9.91
N ALA A 118 17.78 14.32 10.65
CA ALA A 118 17.26 13.87 11.93
C ALA A 118 16.24 12.74 11.71
N MET A 119 16.19 11.75 12.60
CA MET A 119 15.34 10.54 12.48
C MET A 119 13.84 10.79 12.30
N CYS A 120 13.35 12.01 12.52
CA CYS A 120 11.97 12.41 12.29
C CYS A 120 11.68 12.88 10.87
N CYS A 121 12.71 13.23 10.10
CA CYS A 121 12.59 14.31 9.13
C CYS A 121 13.37 13.97 7.85
N PRO A 122 12.90 13.00 7.05
CA PRO A 122 13.53 12.65 5.78
C PRO A 122 13.48 13.84 4.81
N SER A 123 14.58 14.09 4.10
CA SER A 123 14.70 15.26 3.21
C SER A 123 14.86 14.92 1.72
N LEU A 124 15.37 13.73 1.36
CA LEU A 124 15.57 13.34 -0.03
C LEU A 124 14.23 13.02 -0.69
N THR A 125 13.82 13.82 -1.68
CA THR A 125 12.59 13.56 -2.43
C THR A 125 12.75 12.30 -3.28
N ILE A 126 11.78 11.41 -3.22
CA ILE A 126 11.74 10.16 -3.99
C ILE A 126 10.40 10.02 -4.71
N THR A 127 10.45 9.37 -5.87
CA THR A 127 9.27 8.78 -6.51
C THR A 127 9.51 7.28 -6.62
N ARG A 128 8.50 6.47 -6.29
CA ARG A 128 8.55 5.01 -6.37
C ARG A 128 7.28 4.48 -6.98
N SER A 129 7.42 3.40 -7.74
CA SER A 129 6.28 2.67 -8.28
C SER A 129 6.26 1.25 -7.74
N PHE A 130 5.10 0.86 -7.25
CA PHE A 130 4.83 -0.44 -6.63
C PHE A 130 3.86 -1.20 -7.51
N GLY A 131 4.22 -2.43 -7.87
CA GLY A 131 3.32 -3.35 -8.56
C GLY A 131 3.43 -4.73 -7.95
N VAL A 132 2.55 -5.62 -8.38
CA VAL A 132 2.54 -7.02 -7.93
C VAL A 132 3.04 -7.89 -9.08
N ASP A 133 3.96 -8.80 -8.78
CA ASP A 133 4.47 -9.77 -9.76
C ASP A 133 3.53 -10.99 -9.91
N GLU A 134 3.91 -11.95 -10.75
CA GLU A 134 3.13 -13.16 -11.03
C GLU A 134 3.04 -14.15 -9.85
N PHE A 135 3.75 -13.88 -8.75
CA PHE A 135 3.76 -14.67 -7.52
C PHE A 135 3.15 -13.91 -6.34
N ASP A 136 2.38 -12.86 -6.63
CA ASP A 136 1.75 -12.01 -5.62
C ASP A 136 2.74 -11.29 -4.69
N HIS A 137 3.98 -11.05 -5.14
CA HIS A 137 4.93 -10.23 -4.41
C HIS A 137 4.86 -8.77 -4.85
N ILE A 138 4.93 -7.85 -3.89
CA ILE A 138 5.06 -6.42 -4.18
C ILE A 138 6.51 -6.11 -4.56
N ILE A 139 6.71 -5.56 -5.75
CA ILE A 139 8.00 -5.11 -6.26
C ILE A 139 8.02 -3.59 -6.34
N GLU A 140 9.09 -3.00 -5.82
CA GLU A 140 9.36 -1.56 -5.90
C GLU A 140 10.30 -1.24 -7.07
N SER A 141 10.02 -0.15 -7.79
CA SER A 141 10.90 0.38 -8.84
C SER A 141 11.10 1.89 -8.71
N LYS A 142 12.30 2.37 -9.10
CA LYS A 142 12.71 3.78 -8.96
C LYS A 142 12.28 4.69 -10.13
N ASP A 143 11.99 4.13 -11.31
CA ASP A 143 11.78 4.90 -12.56
C ASP A 143 10.41 4.65 -13.24
N GLY A 144 9.40 4.17 -12.52
CA GLY A 144 8.08 3.88 -13.11
C GLY A 144 8.06 2.77 -14.17
N LYS A 145 9.21 2.15 -14.46
CA LYS A 145 9.34 0.98 -15.32
C LYS A 145 9.66 -0.24 -14.47
N MET A 146 8.62 -0.99 -14.10
CA MET A 146 8.77 -2.36 -13.64
C MET A 146 9.47 -3.16 -14.75
N LYS A 147 10.72 -3.59 -14.51
CA LYS A 147 11.40 -4.51 -15.44
C LYS A 147 10.73 -5.88 -15.29
N ARG A 148 9.88 -6.26 -16.25
CA ARG A 148 9.42 -7.64 -16.38
C ARG A 148 10.64 -8.54 -16.43
N ARG A 149 10.77 -9.49 -15.51
CA ARG A 149 11.67 -10.62 -15.73
C ARG A 149 11.14 -11.35 -16.96
N ALA A 150 12.00 -11.52 -17.97
CA ALA A 150 11.64 -12.33 -19.12
C ALA A 150 11.34 -13.74 -18.62
N ALA A 151 10.13 -14.23 -18.91
CA ALA A 151 9.78 -15.63 -18.71
C ALA A 151 10.86 -16.49 -19.37
N ARG A 152 11.46 -17.39 -18.59
CA ARG A 152 12.40 -18.37 -19.13
C ARG A 152 11.59 -19.35 -19.99
N PRO A 153 12.04 -19.67 -21.21
CA PRO A 153 11.36 -20.61 -22.11
C PRO A 153 11.34 -22.03 -21.54
#